data_AF-A0A257QH22-F1
#
_entry.id   AF-A0A257QH22-F1
#
_cell.length_a   1.000
_cell.length_b   1.000
_cell.length_c   1.000
_cell.angle_alpha   90.00
_cell.angle_beta   90.00
_cell.angle_gamma   90.00
#
_symmetry.space_group_name_H-M   'P 1'
#
loop_
_entity.id
_entity.type
_entity.pdbx_description
1 polymer ?
#
loop_
_entity_poly.entity_id
_entity_poly.type
_entity_poly.pdbx_seq_one_letter_code
_entity_poly.pdbx_strand_id
1 'polypeptide(L)'
;MSTIEKPTRETPAARRVVVTPSGKPRDFELGGRSVTFVPLAIKRRHSSKLIVPPTGTSFVRTTSTFDLPLIRTIGKAFYWQKMIDTGEVANATELARRFKLEPGWISEVLRMTRLAPDIIRAVLDGRQPRHLNLHALRGRQAEVPLDWGEQRRLFEFVSRSS
;
A
#
# COMPACT_ATOMS: atom_id res chain seq x y z
N MET A 1 -40.37 13.87 -33.81
CA MET A 1 -39.18 13.01 -33.71
C MET A 1 -37.97 13.91 -33.49
N SER A 2 -37.40 13.95 -32.28
CA SER A 2 -36.13 14.62 -32.02
C SER A 2 -35.33 13.78 -31.03
N THR A 3 -34.13 13.40 -31.46
CA THR A 3 -33.14 12.56 -30.78
C THR A 3 -32.01 13.46 -30.26
N ILE A 4 -31.15 12.90 -29.40
CA ILE A 4 -29.79 13.32 -28.97
C ILE A 4 -29.80 14.00 -27.58
N GLU A 5 -28.97 13.66 -26.58
CA GLU A 5 -28.04 12.57 -26.23
C GLU A 5 -27.75 12.76 -24.72
N LYS A 6 -27.58 11.70 -23.93
CA LYS A 6 -27.08 11.81 -22.53
C LYS A 6 -25.56 11.58 -22.52
N PRO A 7 -24.76 12.41 -21.84
CA PRO A 7 -23.31 12.29 -21.88
C PRO A 7 -22.83 11.09 -21.06
N THR A 8 -22.03 10.24 -21.71
CA THR A 8 -21.31 9.12 -21.09
C THR A 8 -20.27 9.66 -20.11
N ARG A 9 -20.48 9.43 -18.81
CA ARG A 9 -19.42 9.61 -17.80
C ARG A 9 -18.65 8.30 -17.64
N GLU A 10 -17.37 8.32 -17.98
CA GLU A 10 -16.44 7.23 -17.70
C GLU A 10 -16.38 6.96 -16.19
N THR A 11 -16.68 5.72 -15.80
CA THR A 11 -16.70 5.29 -14.40
C THR A 11 -15.33 4.68 -14.05
N PRO A 12 -14.64 5.11 -12.98
CA PRO A 12 -13.35 4.54 -12.60
C PRO A 12 -13.52 3.09 -12.13
N ALA A 13 -12.55 2.23 -12.47
CA ALA A 13 -12.56 0.78 -12.19
C ALA A 13 -13.01 0.45 -10.75
N ALA A 14 -14.20 -0.16 -10.64
CA ALA A 14 -14.85 -0.43 -9.36
C ALA A 14 -14.07 -1.48 -8.56
N ARG A 15 -13.54 -1.08 -7.40
CA ARG A 15 -12.98 -2.02 -6.41
C ARG A 15 -14.11 -2.89 -5.86
N ARG A 16 -13.88 -4.19 -5.71
CA ARG A 16 -14.90 -5.14 -5.23
C ARG A 16 -15.30 -4.83 -3.78
N VAL A 17 -16.44 -4.18 -3.61
CA VAL A 17 -17.07 -3.90 -2.32
C VAL A 17 -18.15 -4.95 -2.09
N VAL A 18 -18.12 -5.62 -0.94
CA VAL A 18 -19.22 -6.49 -0.51
C VAL A 18 -20.09 -5.67 0.43
N VAL A 19 -21.33 -5.43 0.01
CA VAL A 19 -22.35 -4.76 0.79
C VAL A 19 -23.26 -5.84 1.39
N THR A 20 -23.37 -5.89 2.71
CA THR A 20 -24.27 -6.83 3.40
C THR A 20 -25.34 -6.02 4.14
N PRO A 21 -26.63 -6.37 4.01
CA PRO A 21 -27.68 -5.76 4.84
C PRO A 21 -27.38 -6.00 6.31
N SER A 22 -27.30 -4.93 7.10
CA SER A 22 -26.92 -4.99 8.52
C SER A 22 -28.11 -4.85 9.47
N GLY A 23 -29.34 -4.92 8.96
CA GLY A 23 -30.57 -4.83 9.76
C GLY A 23 -31.85 -4.85 8.91
N LYS A 24 -33.01 -4.81 9.58
CA LYS A 24 -34.31 -4.73 8.92
C LYS A 24 -34.49 -3.35 8.25
N PRO A 25 -34.87 -3.29 6.96
CA PRO A 25 -35.29 -2.04 6.32
C PRO A 25 -36.41 -1.38 7.11
N ARG A 26 -36.41 -0.05 7.15
CA ARG A 26 -37.47 0.73 7.78
C ARG A 26 -38.01 1.76 6.78
N ASP A 27 -39.31 1.71 6.54
CA ASP A 27 -39.99 2.66 5.66
C ASP A 27 -40.52 3.83 6.49
N PHE A 28 -40.25 5.05 6.04
CA PHE A 28 -40.81 6.26 6.63
C PHE A 28 -41.20 7.25 5.54
N GLU A 29 -42.29 8.00 5.76
CA GLU A 29 -42.64 9.12 4.90
C GLU A 29 -41.97 10.39 5.39
N LEU A 30 -41.15 11.01 4.54
CA LEU A 30 -40.49 12.28 4.82
C LEU A 30 -40.92 13.30 3.75
N GLY A 31 -41.70 14.30 4.15
CA GLY A 31 -42.12 15.39 3.25
C GLY A 31 -42.95 14.93 2.05
N GLY A 32 -43.87 13.98 2.24
CA GLY A 32 -44.75 13.47 1.17
C GLY A 32 -44.08 12.51 0.19
N ARG A 33 -42.88 12.02 0.50
CA ARG A 33 -42.18 10.98 -0.26
C ARG A 33 -41.87 9.78 0.64
N SER A 34 -42.21 8.59 0.17
CA SER A 34 -41.86 7.34 0.85
C SER A 34 -40.35 7.10 0.70
N VAL A 35 -39.64 6.99 1.82
CA VAL A 35 -38.19 6.74 1.88
C VAL A 35 -37.94 5.46 2.67
N THR A 36 -37.34 4.47 2.00
CA THR A 36 -36.92 3.20 2.63
C THR A 36 -35.48 3.30 3.11
N PHE A 37 -35.28 3.26 4.42
CA PHE A 37 -33.96 3.19 5.03
C PHE A 37 -33.49 1.73 5.10
N VAL A 38 -32.44 1.38 4.36
CA VAL A 38 -31.78 0.07 4.44
C VAL A 38 -30.45 0.22 5.17
N PRO A 39 -30.28 -0.31 6.40
CA PRO A 39 -28.98 -0.31 7.05
C PRO A 39 -28.03 -1.28 6.32
N LEU A 40 -26.88 -0.78 5.87
CA LEU A 40 -25.88 -1.55 5.12
C LEU A 40 -24.53 -1.52 5.84
N ALA A 41 -23.88 -2.68 5.93
CA ALA A 41 -22.47 -2.80 6.32
C ALA A 41 -21.60 -2.93 5.07
N ILE A 42 -20.68 -1.98 4.90
CA ILE A 42 -19.74 -1.96 3.77
C ILE A 42 -18.40 -2.53 4.23
N LYS A 43 -18.07 -3.76 3.83
CA LYS A 43 -16.76 -4.37 4.13
C LYS A 43 -15.86 -4.32 2.91
N ARG A 44 -14.76 -3.57 3.01
CA ARG A 44 -13.68 -3.57 2.02
C ARG A 44 -12.83 -4.82 2.20
N ARG A 45 -12.92 -5.79 1.29
CA ARG A 45 -12.03 -6.97 1.31
C ARG A 45 -10.77 -6.69 0.49
N HIS A 46 -9.60 -6.70 1.15
CA HIS A 46 -8.36 -7.07 0.46
C HIS A 46 -8.41 -8.58 0.22
N SER A 47 -8.50 -9.02 -1.03
CA SER A 47 -8.48 -10.45 -1.36
C SER A 47 -7.06 -11.00 -1.19
N SER A 48 -6.72 -11.48 0.00
CA SER A 48 -5.62 -12.42 0.15
C SER A 48 -6.11 -13.81 -0.25
N LYS A 49 -5.50 -14.42 -1.26
CA LYS A 49 -5.83 -15.79 -1.67
C LYS A 49 -5.20 -16.74 -0.64
N LEU A 50 -6.02 -17.41 0.16
CA LEU A 50 -5.58 -18.54 0.97
C LEU A 50 -5.54 -19.77 0.07
N ILE A 51 -4.34 -20.23 -0.28
CA ILE A 51 -4.13 -21.53 -0.93
C ILE A 51 -4.12 -22.57 0.19
N VAL A 52 -5.18 -23.37 0.28
CA VAL A 52 -5.23 -24.51 1.21
C VAL A 52 -4.72 -25.74 0.46
N PRO A 53 -3.65 -26.39 0.91
CA PRO A 53 -3.22 -27.68 0.35
C PRO A 53 -4.16 -28.84 0.65
N PRO A 54 -4.10 -29.89 -0.18
CA PRO A 54 -4.58 -31.20 0.21
C PRO A 54 -3.73 -31.79 1.36
N THR A 55 -4.41 -32.49 2.26
CA THR A 55 -3.86 -33.13 3.46
C THR A 55 -2.68 -34.04 3.13
N GLY A 56 -1.52 -33.81 3.76
CA GLY A 56 -0.31 -34.63 3.61
C GLY A 56 0.90 -33.94 2.98
N THR A 57 0.77 -32.71 2.47
CA THR A 57 1.91 -31.94 1.92
C THR A 57 2.35 -30.87 2.93
N SER A 58 3.53 -31.02 3.52
CA SER A 58 4.15 -29.97 4.33
C SER A 58 4.57 -28.79 3.45
N PHE A 59 4.02 -27.60 3.69
CA PHE A 59 4.52 -26.37 3.09
C PHE A 59 5.91 -26.13 3.66
N VAL A 60 6.94 -26.10 2.80
CA VAL A 60 8.03 -25.19 3.08
C VAL A 60 7.37 -23.82 3.15
N ARG A 61 7.36 -23.23 4.35
CA ARG A 61 6.56 -22.06 4.73
C ARG A 61 7.13 -20.76 4.12
N THR A 62 7.60 -20.80 2.89
CA THR A 62 8.01 -19.64 2.08
C THR A 62 6.80 -19.09 1.34
N THR A 63 5.79 -18.62 2.08
CA THR A 63 4.85 -17.66 1.52
C THR A 63 5.47 -16.27 1.64
N SER A 64 6.54 -16.03 0.88
CA SER A 64 6.97 -14.68 0.53
C SER A 64 5.98 -14.12 -0.48
N THR A 65 4.75 -13.87 -0.04
CA THR A 65 3.80 -13.11 -0.85
C THR A 65 4.38 -11.72 -1.00
N PHE A 66 4.80 -11.34 -2.21
CA PHE A 66 5.33 -10.03 -2.52
C PHE A 66 4.48 -8.93 -1.85
N ASP A 67 5.11 -8.11 -1.00
CA ASP A 67 4.46 -6.93 -0.44
C ASP A 67 4.42 -5.84 -1.51
N LEU A 68 3.44 -5.95 -2.41
CA LEU A 68 3.27 -5.02 -3.53
C LEU A 68 3.17 -3.55 -3.08
N PRO A 69 2.45 -3.19 -2.00
CA PRO A 69 2.50 -1.84 -1.43
C PRO A 69 3.91 -1.39 -1.07
N LEU A 70 4.70 -2.24 -0.43
CA LEU A 70 6.07 -1.93 -0.04
C LEU A 70 6.96 -1.73 -1.27
N ILE A 71 6.93 -2.68 -2.22
CA ILE A 71 7.69 -2.61 -3.47
C ILE A 71 7.38 -1.33 -4.24
N ARG A 72 6.09 -0.99 -4.39
CA ARG A 72 5.67 0.26 -5.05
C ARG A 72 6.19 1.50 -4.34
N THR A 73 6.27 1.47 -3.01
CA THR A 73 6.75 2.60 -2.23
C THR A 73 8.25 2.78 -2.36
N ILE A 74 9.02 1.69 -2.37
CA ILE A 74 10.45 1.73 -2.69
C ILE A 74 10.67 2.28 -4.10
N GLY A 75 9.88 1.81 -5.09
CA GLY A 75 9.94 2.35 -6.45
C GLY A 75 9.68 3.85 -6.51
N LYS A 76 8.69 4.36 -5.76
CA LYS A 76 8.44 5.80 -5.62
C LYS A 76 9.62 6.54 -4.99
N ALA A 77 10.25 5.98 -3.96
CA ALA A 77 11.40 6.57 -3.30
C ALA A 77 12.52 6.86 -4.29
N PHE A 78 12.90 5.86 -5.09
CA PHE A 78 13.95 6.03 -6.11
C PHE A 78 13.53 6.95 -7.25
N TYR A 79 12.26 6.87 -7.70
CA TYR A 79 11.75 7.78 -8.73
C TYR A 79 11.79 9.24 -8.29
N TRP A 80 11.36 9.52 -7.06
CA TRP A 80 11.39 10.87 -6.49
C TRP A 80 12.80 11.37 -6.21
N GLN A 81 13.68 10.50 -5.71
CA GLN A 81 15.08 10.84 -5.53
C GLN A 81 15.71 11.21 -6.87
N LYS A 82 15.47 10.42 -7.93
CA LYS A 82 15.94 10.74 -9.27
C LYS A 82 15.44 12.10 -9.77
N MET A 83 14.17 12.43 -9.55
CA MET A 83 13.58 13.73 -9.92
C MET A 83 14.28 14.91 -9.21
N ILE A 84 14.72 14.70 -7.97
CA ILE A 84 15.49 15.69 -7.22
C ILE A 84 16.92 15.77 -7.79
N ASP A 85 17.56 14.62 -8.03
CA ASP A 85 18.93 14.54 -8.54
C ASP A 85 19.05 15.12 -9.96
N THR A 86 18.03 14.99 -10.80
CA THR A 86 17.98 15.59 -12.15
C THR A 86 17.60 17.07 -12.14
N GLY A 87 17.24 17.63 -10.97
CA GLY A 87 16.79 19.02 -10.84
C GLY A 87 15.39 19.30 -11.42
N GLU A 88 14.61 18.26 -11.75
CA GLU A 88 13.20 18.44 -12.17
C GLU A 88 12.32 18.97 -11.03
N VAL A 89 12.74 18.73 -9.78
CA VAL A 89 12.14 19.25 -8.56
C VAL A 89 13.28 19.66 -7.62
N ALA A 90 13.21 20.84 -7.02
CA ALA A 90 14.31 21.39 -6.24
C ALA A 90 14.50 20.69 -4.87
N ASN A 91 13.41 20.25 -4.23
CA ASN A 91 13.47 19.62 -2.92
C ASN A 91 12.20 18.82 -2.56
N ALA A 92 12.25 18.11 -1.42
CA ALA A 92 11.15 17.32 -0.90
C ALA A 92 9.87 18.14 -0.61
N THR A 93 9.99 19.41 -0.24
CA THR A 93 8.83 20.30 0.01
C THR A 93 8.08 20.62 -1.27
N GLU A 94 8.81 20.88 -2.35
CA GLU A 94 8.22 21.08 -3.67
C GLU A 94 7.55 19.79 -4.18
N LEU A 95 8.21 18.64 -3.98
CA LEU A 95 7.63 17.34 -4.27
C LEU A 95 6.28 17.14 -3.54
N ALA A 96 6.20 17.54 -2.26
CA ALA A 96 4.98 17.47 -1.46
C ALA A 96 3.85 18.32 -2.03
N ARG A 97 4.16 19.55 -2.44
CA ARG A 97 3.19 20.44 -3.08
C ARG A 97 2.72 19.88 -4.43
N ARG A 98 3.64 19.40 -5.26
CA ARG A 98 3.36 18.88 -6.61
C ARG A 98 2.44 17.67 -6.59
N PHE A 99 2.69 16.73 -5.69
CA PHE A 99 1.88 15.52 -5.56
C PHE A 99 0.72 15.64 -4.55
N LYS A 100 0.55 16.81 -3.91
CA LYS A 100 -0.45 17.07 -2.85
C LYS A 100 -0.37 16.04 -1.71
N LEU A 101 0.85 15.80 -1.26
CA LEU A 101 1.18 14.83 -0.21
C LEU A 101 1.68 15.53 1.04
N GLU A 102 1.62 14.82 2.16
CA GLU A 102 2.17 15.29 3.42
C GLU A 102 3.72 15.26 3.37
N PRO A 103 4.42 16.34 3.78
CA PRO A 103 5.88 16.42 3.69
C PRO A 103 6.62 15.34 4.50
N GLY A 104 6.09 14.98 5.67
CA GLY A 104 6.62 13.90 6.51
C GLY A 104 6.56 12.56 5.79
N TRP A 105 5.45 12.25 5.11
CA TRP A 105 5.29 11.04 4.32
C TRP A 105 6.31 10.96 3.18
N ILE A 106 6.54 12.06 2.46
CA ILE A 106 7.59 12.09 1.42
C ILE A 106 8.97 11.86 2.02
N SER A 107 9.27 12.51 3.14
CA SER A 107 10.56 12.37 3.81
C SER A 107 10.80 10.93 4.25
N GLU A 108 9.77 10.26 4.78
CA GLU A 108 9.79 8.85 5.15
C GLU A 108 9.99 7.92 3.94
N VAL A 109 9.36 8.21 2.81
CA VAL A 109 9.55 7.43 1.58
C VAL A 109 10.96 7.64 1.02
N LEU A 110 11.44 8.88 0.94
CA LEU A 110 12.80 9.19 0.47
C LEU A 110 13.88 8.53 1.34
N ARG A 111 13.66 8.38 2.65
CA ARG A 111 14.58 7.62 3.52
C ARG A 111 14.78 6.16 3.10
N MET A 112 13.82 5.55 2.39
CA MET A 112 13.96 4.17 1.91
C MET A 112 15.09 4.01 0.87
N THR A 113 15.53 5.10 0.22
CA THR A 113 16.68 5.07 -0.70
C THR A 113 18.01 4.81 0.01
N ARG A 114 18.07 5.02 1.33
CA ARG A 114 19.27 4.84 2.17
C ARG A 114 19.39 3.43 2.75
N LEU A 115 18.43 2.55 2.46
CA LEU A 115 18.48 1.17 2.91
C LEU A 115 19.59 0.39 2.23
N ALA A 116 20.16 -0.58 2.95
CA ALA A 116 21.15 -1.46 2.41
C ALA A 116 20.60 -2.21 1.16
N PRO A 117 21.39 -2.34 0.09
CA PRO A 117 20.91 -2.88 -1.19
C PRO A 117 20.43 -4.33 -1.09
N ASP A 118 21.00 -5.11 -0.17
CA ASP A 118 20.58 -6.49 0.13
C ASP A 118 19.18 -6.55 0.76
N ILE A 119 18.81 -5.58 1.59
CA ILE A 119 17.45 -5.46 2.15
C ILE A 119 16.45 -5.14 1.04
N ILE A 120 16.78 -4.17 0.19
CA ILE A 120 15.94 -3.80 -0.96
C ILE A 120 15.74 -5.01 -1.88
N ARG A 121 16.82 -5.73 -2.21
CA ARG A 121 16.76 -6.95 -3.03
C ARG A 121 15.86 -8.00 -2.40
N ALA A 122 15.98 -8.27 -1.11
CA ALA A 122 15.11 -9.24 -0.45
C ALA A 122 13.64 -8.83 -0.45
N VAL A 123 13.33 -7.54 -0.36
CA VAL A 123 11.95 -7.05 -0.53
C VAL A 123 11.44 -7.27 -1.95
N LEU A 124 12.26 -6.96 -2.96
CA LEU A 124 11.90 -7.17 -4.36
C LEU A 124 11.74 -8.64 -4.71
N ASP A 125 12.54 -9.53 -4.10
CA ASP A 125 12.46 -10.98 -4.24
C ASP A 125 11.35 -11.61 -3.38
N GLY A 126 10.65 -10.80 -2.56
CA GLY A 126 9.69 -11.26 -1.55
C GLY A 126 10.33 -11.99 -0.36
N ARG A 127 11.63 -12.24 -0.35
CA ARG A 127 12.39 -12.94 0.71
C ARG A 127 12.58 -12.12 1.99
N GLN A 128 11.89 -10.99 2.12
CA GLN A 128 11.91 -10.16 3.31
C GLN A 128 11.39 -10.90 4.55
N PRO A 129 11.95 -10.63 5.74
CA PRO A 129 11.38 -11.09 7.01
C PRO A 129 9.94 -10.59 7.20
N ARG A 130 9.10 -11.37 7.90
CA ARG A 130 7.68 -11.00 8.13
C ARG A 130 7.49 -9.70 8.92
N HIS A 131 8.46 -9.34 9.75
CA HIS A 131 8.44 -8.09 10.51
C HIS A 131 8.89 -6.89 9.66
N LEU A 132 9.54 -7.11 8.52
CA LEU A 132 9.97 -6.07 7.59
C LEU A 132 8.79 -5.63 6.71
N ASN A 133 8.07 -4.63 7.20
CA ASN A 133 6.97 -4.00 6.48
C ASN A 133 7.20 -2.49 6.32
N LEU A 134 6.27 -1.84 5.63
CA LEU A 134 6.32 -0.41 5.32
C LEU A 134 6.39 0.48 6.57
N HIS A 135 5.76 0.08 7.68
CA HIS A 135 5.87 0.83 8.93
C HIS A 135 7.27 0.72 9.53
N ALA A 136 7.86 -0.48 9.50
CA ALA A 136 9.20 -0.73 10.00
C ALA A 136 10.24 0.12 9.24
N LEU A 137 10.18 0.12 7.90
CA LEU A 137 11.10 0.93 7.08
C LEU A 137 10.87 2.45 7.22
N ARG A 138 9.65 2.88 7.59
CA ARG A 138 9.35 4.30 7.85
C ARG A 138 9.85 4.79 9.21
N GLY A 139 10.39 3.89 10.04
CA GLY A 139 10.89 4.22 11.37
C GLY A 139 9.79 4.40 12.42
N ARG A 140 8.62 3.77 12.24
CA ARG A 140 7.49 3.88 13.18
C ARG A 140 7.64 2.95 14.39
N GLN A 141 8.39 1.86 14.26
CA GLN A 141 8.67 0.91 15.33
C GLN A 141 10.01 1.19 16.01
N ALA A 142 11.04 1.47 15.22
CA ALA A 142 12.38 1.81 15.68
C ALA A 142 13.00 2.78 14.67
N GLU A 143 13.87 3.68 15.12
CA GLU A 143 14.64 4.52 14.21
C GLU A 143 15.50 3.65 13.29
N VAL A 144 15.48 3.92 11.99
CA VAL A 144 16.28 3.17 11.02
C VAL A 144 17.66 3.82 10.94
N PRO A 145 18.73 3.14 11.39
CA PRO A 145 20.07 3.70 11.40
C PRO A 145 20.57 3.97 9.97
N LEU A 146 21.51 4.90 9.82
CA LEU A 146 22.15 5.17 8.52
C LEU A 146 23.20 4.11 8.16
N ASP A 147 23.83 3.50 9.16
CA ASP A 147 24.82 2.44 8.94
C ASP A 147 24.16 1.15 8.45
N TRP A 148 24.67 0.61 7.34
CA TRP A 148 24.12 -0.61 6.75
C TRP A 148 24.36 -1.86 7.62
N GLY A 149 25.43 -1.91 8.41
CA GLY A 149 25.67 -3.00 9.35
C GLY A 149 24.62 -3.03 10.46
N GLU A 150 24.29 -1.86 11.01
CA GLU A 150 23.21 -1.68 11.98
C GLU A 150 21.83 -1.98 11.39
N GLN A 151 21.55 -1.53 10.16
CA GLN A 151 20.30 -1.87 9.47
C GLN A 151 20.14 -3.38 9.33
N ARG A 152 21.21 -4.07 8.91
CA ARG A 152 21.20 -5.54 8.77
C ARG A 152 20.93 -6.23 10.10
N ARG A 153 21.55 -5.76 11.19
CA ARG A 153 21.27 -6.27 12.54
C ARG A 153 19.83 -6.02 12.96
N LEU A 154 19.33 -4.80 12.76
CA LEU A 154 17.97 -4.38 13.13
C LEU A 154 16.89 -5.22 12.41
N PHE A 155 17.13 -5.54 11.15
CA PHE A 155 16.20 -6.31 10.32
C PHE A 155 16.54 -7.80 10.22
N GLU A 156 17.45 -8.29 11.06
CA GLU A 156 17.88 -9.69 11.12
C GLU A 156 18.40 -10.24 9.76
N PHE A 157 18.96 -9.36 8.92
CA PHE A 157 19.67 -9.76 7.72
C PHE A 157 21.05 -10.26 8.13
N VAL A 158 21.24 -11.58 8.09
CA VAL A 158 22.57 -12.17 8.26
C VAL A 158 23.44 -11.67 7.10
N SER A 159 24.36 -10.77 7.42
CA SER A 159 25.48 -10.44 6.54
C SER A 159 26.26 -11.71 6.29
N ARG A 160 25.95 -12.41 5.20
CA ARG A 160 26.81 -13.46 4.69
C ARG A 160 28.01 -12.73 4.06
N SER A 161 28.94 -12.30 4.89
CA SER A 161 30.21 -11.72 4.46
C SER A 161 30.96 -12.79 3.67
N SER A 162 31.23 -12.51 2.39
CA SER A 162 32.34 -13.11 1.64
C SER A 162 33.57 -12.23 1.78
#